data_AF-A0AAU7A7B9-F1
#
_entry.id   AF-A0AAU7A7B9-F1
#
_cell.length_a   1.000
_cell.length_b   1.000
_cell.length_c   1.000
_cell.angle_alpha   90.00
_cell.angle_beta   90.00
_cell.angle_gamma   90.00
#
_symmetry.space_group_name_H-M   'P 1'
#
loop_
_entity.id
_entity.type
_entity.pdbx_description
1 polymer ?
#
loop_
_entity_poly.entity_id
_entity_poly.type
_entity_poly.pdbx_seq_one_letter_code
_entity_poly.pdbx_strand_id
1 'polypeptide(L)'
;MRIFYLFSIILCTLTISAKAEDNPFGITFYGSYWHTKNVPNALFFIDEIKKNDSFNLRKALRNHDVKTIVLASPGGDVDEGLQMAGIIFDKELTTVVPVTGDCASACAFMFFGGKSRLANGRLGVHQFKSSKDGEAKIGQVQEGTQFYVSEIIGFLNEFETPRFVFEKMFQQSEMYYFSDDELAQLNANESEIEVAQIESFLEDFGKYLDNQEKKTQKEKSEPEITEKDFFSMLQKRLNEAGCSAGVVDGIFGRRTERAVKLFAKTANLNYTDDLIYSENFLSKLASAPAKFCPVPKKATPPKSNLPPRVLAGIWDTDSTCRGRRVKGVLSLFFVGPYKSSSSYSYDAIYMVNGNSYNGTLMHYKDRFEASLFGENGRLTATGSVNKNFKGAYGVDSSKCEFGARKRK
;
A
#
# COMPACT_ATOMS: atom_id res chain seq x y z
N MET A 1 4.16 9.46 21.22
CA MET A 1 4.10 8.33 20.26
C MET A 1 2.69 8.03 19.72
N ARG A 2 1.63 7.92 20.56
CA ARG A 2 0.25 7.66 20.06
C ARG A 2 -0.31 8.79 19.18
N ILE A 3 -0.09 10.05 19.54
CA ILE A 3 -0.55 11.23 18.77
C ILE A 3 0.01 11.23 17.34
N PHE A 4 1.27 10.85 17.14
CA PHE A 4 1.88 10.76 15.78
C PHE A 4 1.22 9.74 14.87
N TYR A 5 0.93 8.54 15.39
CA TYR A 5 0.29 7.46 14.61
C TYR A 5 -1.17 7.81 14.28
N LEU A 6 -1.89 8.40 15.24
CA LEU A 6 -3.25 8.93 15.07
C LEU A 6 -3.31 10.05 14.00
N PHE A 7 -2.32 10.95 13.98
CA PHE A 7 -2.25 12.08 13.05
C PHE A 7 -2.04 11.63 11.60
N SER A 8 -1.16 10.63 11.35
CA SER A 8 -0.93 10.07 10.00
C SER A 8 -2.17 9.37 9.43
N ILE A 9 -2.99 8.75 10.27
CA ILE A 9 -4.23 8.06 9.83
C ILE A 9 -5.31 9.09 9.46
N ILE A 10 -5.41 10.20 10.20
CA ILE A 10 -6.45 11.22 10.00
C ILE A 10 -6.09 12.21 8.87
N LEU A 11 -4.80 12.49 8.63
CA LEU A 11 -4.37 13.27 7.46
C LEU A 11 -4.79 12.60 6.13
N CYS A 12 -4.88 11.26 6.13
CA CYS A 12 -5.31 10.47 4.98
C CYS A 12 -6.82 10.50 4.76
N THR A 13 -7.64 10.75 5.80
CA THR A 13 -9.10 10.86 5.69
C THR A 13 -9.58 12.29 5.44
N LEU A 14 -8.88 13.30 5.98
CA LEU A 14 -9.20 14.72 5.78
C LEU A 14 -8.88 15.24 4.37
N THR A 15 -8.11 14.50 3.57
CA THR A 15 -7.80 14.86 2.18
C THR A 15 -8.81 14.31 1.17
N ILE A 16 -9.75 13.45 1.59
CA ILE A 16 -10.66 12.73 0.67
C ILE A 16 -12.13 13.17 0.77
N SER A 17 -12.54 13.87 1.82
CA SER A 17 -13.89 14.43 1.91
C SER A 17 -13.84 15.91 2.27
N ALA A 18 -14.18 16.77 1.31
CA ALA A 18 -14.39 18.19 1.57
C ALA A 18 -15.87 18.42 1.87
N LYS A 19 -16.28 18.22 3.13
CA LYS A 19 -17.44 18.91 3.70
C LYS A 19 -16.99 19.77 4.87
N ALA A 20 -17.67 20.90 5.07
CA ALA A 20 -17.36 21.87 6.13
C ALA A 20 -17.52 21.31 7.57
N GLU A 21 -18.01 20.07 7.72
CA GLU A 21 -18.09 19.32 8.99
C GLU A 21 -16.76 18.64 9.38
N ASP A 22 -15.77 18.60 8.48
CA ASP A 22 -14.55 17.79 8.67
C ASP A 22 -13.39 18.51 9.41
N ASN A 23 -13.56 19.76 9.87
CA ASN A 23 -12.52 20.51 10.59
C ASN A 23 -13.03 21.19 11.89
N PRO A 24 -13.39 20.42 12.93
CA PRO A 24 -14.00 20.96 14.15
C PRO A 24 -13.08 21.87 14.97
N PHE A 25 -11.76 21.83 14.71
CA PHE A 25 -10.77 22.66 15.40
C PHE A 25 -10.23 23.80 14.52
N GLY A 26 -10.79 24.03 13.33
CA GLY A 26 -10.38 25.12 12.45
C GLY A 26 -8.90 25.09 12.08
N ILE A 27 -8.33 23.89 11.92
CA ILE A 27 -6.92 23.66 11.65
C ILE A 27 -6.57 24.07 10.21
N THR A 28 -5.51 24.85 10.04
CA THR A 28 -4.90 25.20 8.76
C THR A 28 -3.51 24.59 8.69
N PHE A 29 -3.22 23.83 7.62
CA PHE A 29 -1.94 23.14 7.45
C PHE A 29 -0.96 23.92 6.58
N TYR A 30 0.31 23.82 6.95
CA TYR A 30 1.48 24.33 6.26
C TYR A 30 2.52 23.21 6.22
N GLY A 31 2.32 22.22 5.33
CA GLY A 31 3.11 20.99 5.36
C GLY A 31 2.96 20.28 6.72
N SER A 32 4.07 20.03 7.40
CA SER A 32 4.10 19.43 8.74
C SER A 32 3.71 20.37 9.88
N TYR A 33 3.56 21.67 9.61
CA TYR A 33 3.04 22.64 10.57
C TYR A 33 1.52 22.75 10.49
N TRP A 34 0.90 23.07 11.62
CA TRP A 34 -0.52 23.40 11.66
C TRP A 34 -0.84 24.54 12.62
N HIS A 35 -1.81 25.36 12.25
CA HIS A 35 -2.30 26.51 12.99
C HIS A 35 -3.79 26.34 13.29
N THR A 36 -4.27 26.84 14.41
CA THR A 36 -5.69 26.87 14.75
C THR A 36 -6.07 28.22 15.34
N LYS A 37 -7.31 28.66 15.08
CA LYS A 37 -7.87 29.85 15.72
C LYS A 37 -8.12 29.67 17.22
N ASN A 38 -8.15 28.43 17.70
CA ASN A 38 -8.35 28.11 19.12
C ASN A 38 -7.12 28.47 19.96
N VAL A 39 -5.94 28.49 19.35
CA VAL A 39 -4.66 28.89 19.98
C VAL A 39 -3.90 29.77 18.99
N PRO A 40 -4.37 31.01 18.75
CA PRO A 40 -3.98 31.79 17.58
C PRO A 40 -2.50 32.21 17.57
N ASN A 41 -1.88 32.31 18.75
CA ASN A 41 -0.48 32.71 18.91
C ASN A 41 0.50 31.53 18.82
N ALA A 42 0.02 30.31 18.60
CA ALA A 42 0.83 29.10 18.54
C ALA A 42 0.79 28.44 17.14
N LEU A 43 1.94 27.90 16.72
CA LEU A 43 2.06 27.03 15.56
C LEU A 43 2.59 25.68 16.02
N PHE A 44 1.91 24.62 15.63
CA PHE A 44 2.20 23.26 16.09
C PHE A 44 3.02 22.52 15.04
N PHE A 45 4.10 21.89 15.48
CA PHE A 45 4.95 21.01 14.68
C PHE A 45 4.92 19.62 15.29
N ILE A 46 4.10 18.73 14.71
CA ILE A 46 3.83 17.38 15.24
C ILE A 46 4.04 16.32 14.16
N ASP A 47 5.22 16.29 13.57
CA ASP A 47 5.60 15.36 12.50
C ASP A 47 7.11 15.12 12.51
N GLU A 48 7.58 14.18 11.71
CA GLU A 48 9.00 14.05 11.35
C GLU A 48 9.46 15.27 10.54
N ILE A 49 10.68 15.73 10.80
CA ILE A 49 11.32 16.83 10.08
C ILE A 49 11.71 16.38 8.67
N LYS A 50 11.10 17.01 7.66
CA LYS A 50 11.28 16.67 6.25
C LYS A 50 11.78 17.89 5.48
N LYS A 51 12.41 17.62 4.33
CA LYS A 51 12.79 18.68 3.39
C LYS A 51 11.62 19.62 3.12
N ASN A 52 11.90 20.92 3.09
CA ASN A 52 10.96 22.02 2.82
C ASN A 52 10.09 22.46 4.03
N ASP A 53 10.26 21.89 5.22
CA ASP A 53 9.56 22.37 6.42
C ASP A 53 9.94 23.79 6.85
N SER A 54 11.18 24.23 6.65
CA SER A 54 11.62 25.61 6.86
C SER A 54 10.88 26.59 5.95
N PHE A 55 10.60 26.22 4.70
CA PHE A 55 9.78 27.02 3.80
C PHE A 55 8.34 27.11 4.31
N ASN A 56 7.79 25.99 4.79
CA ASN A 56 6.46 25.94 5.37
C ASN A 56 6.34 26.77 6.66
N LEU A 57 7.35 26.72 7.53
CA LEU A 57 7.45 27.59 8.72
C LEU A 57 7.40 29.06 8.31
N ARG A 58 8.25 29.48 7.36
CA ARG A 58 8.24 30.86 6.86
C ARG A 58 6.89 31.25 6.26
N LYS A 59 6.19 30.32 5.60
CA LYS A 59 4.85 30.56 5.05
C LYS A 59 3.81 30.74 6.15
N ALA A 60 3.83 29.91 7.18
CA ALA A 60 2.93 30.02 8.33
C ALA A 60 3.14 31.34 9.07
N LEU A 61 4.39 31.73 9.34
CA LEU A 61 4.75 32.98 10.02
C LEU A 61 4.40 34.26 9.23
N ARG A 62 4.23 34.16 7.90
CA ARG A 62 3.72 35.29 7.09
C ARG A 62 2.21 35.44 7.16
N ASN A 63 1.51 34.35 7.42
CA ASN A 63 0.04 34.30 7.38
C ASN A 63 -0.58 34.48 8.77
N HIS A 64 0.19 34.26 9.83
CA HIS A 64 -0.29 34.26 11.20
C HIS A 64 0.71 34.99 12.11
N ASP A 65 0.19 35.77 13.05
CA ASP A 65 0.99 36.39 14.12
C ASP A 65 1.23 35.38 15.24
N VAL A 66 2.19 34.49 15.00
CA VAL A 66 2.57 33.41 15.92
C VAL A 66 3.81 33.82 16.68
N LYS A 67 3.78 33.60 18.00
CA LYS A 67 4.92 33.82 18.90
C LYS A 67 5.48 32.52 19.46
N THR A 68 4.71 31.44 19.44
CA THR A 68 5.08 30.16 20.05
C THR A 68 5.08 29.03 19.03
N ILE A 69 6.15 28.23 19.01
CA ILE A 69 6.23 26.97 18.27
C ILE A 69 6.07 25.83 19.28
N VAL A 70 5.03 25.02 19.09
CA VAL A 70 4.80 23.81 19.90
C VAL A 70 5.47 22.64 19.20
N LEU A 71 6.41 21.99 19.90
CA LEU A 71 7.30 20.97 19.36
C LEU A 71 6.97 19.59 19.92
N ALA A 72 6.57 18.69 19.03
CA ALA A 72 6.53 17.27 19.30
C ALA A 72 6.98 16.55 18.03
N SER A 73 8.27 16.27 17.89
CA SER A 73 8.84 15.63 16.69
C SER A 73 9.89 14.58 17.09
N PRO A 74 9.95 13.40 16.43
CA PRO A 74 11.03 12.44 16.64
C PRO A 74 12.38 12.92 16.06
N GLY A 75 12.39 14.07 15.38
CA GLY A 75 13.51 14.54 14.57
C GLY A 75 13.30 14.23 13.09
N GLY A 76 14.39 14.06 12.36
CA GLY A 76 14.38 13.83 10.91
C GLY A 76 15.59 14.46 10.23
N ASP A 77 15.37 15.19 9.15
CA ASP A 77 16.41 15.89 8.41
C ASP A 77 17.10 16.96 9.29
N VAL A 78 18.41 16.77 9.51
CA VAL A 78 19.22 17.63 10.39
C VAL A 78 19.40 19.03 9.81
N ASP A 79 19.58 19.13 8.50
CA ASP A 79 19.82 20.41 7.82
C ASP A 79 18.55 21.25 7.85
N GLU A 80 17.40 20.61 7.66
CA GLU A 80 16.12 21.28 7.81
C GLU A 80 15.84 21.68 9.26
N GLY A 81 16.17 20.80 10.23
CA GLY A 81 16.04 21.09 11.66
C GLY A 81 16.85 22.32 12.09
N LEU A 82 18.11 22.43 11.65
CA LEU A 82 18.97 23.58 11.92
C LEU A 82 18.46 24.85 11.23
N GLN A 83 18.00 24.77 9.98
CA GLN A 83 17.40 25.92 9.29
C GLN A 83 16.15 26.44 10.01
N MET A 84 15.28 25.54 10.49
CA MET A 84 14.12 25.92 11.29
C MET A 84 14.52 26.52 12.63
N ALA A 85 15.53 25.97 13.30
CA ALA A 85 16.08 26.52 14.53
C ALA A 85 16.61 27.94 14.34
N GLY A 86 17.35 28.21 13.26
CA GLY A 86 17.80 29.55 12.91
C GLY A 86 16.65 30.54 12.69
N ILE A 87 15.58 30.11 12.01
CA ILE A 87 14.38 30.95 11.83
C ILE A 87 13.71 31.27 13.18
N ILE A 88 13.61 30.28 14.06
CA ILE A 88 13.01 30.44 15.40
C ILE A 88 13.82 31.45 16.20
N PHE A 89 15.15 31.34 16.17
CA PHE A 89 16.08 32.23 16.85
C PHE A 89 16.03 33.66 16.30
N ASP A 90 16.16 33.83 14.98
CA ASP A 90 16.10 35.14 14.29
C ASP A 90 14.79 35.90 14.55
N LYS A 91 13.71 35.16 14.79
CA LYS A 91 12.37 35.70 15.05
C LYS A 91 12.06 35.83 16.53
N GLU A 92 12.99 35.48 17.41
CA GLU A 92 12.85 35.48 18.86
C GLU A 92 11.60 34.72 19.33
N LEU A 93 11.27 33.61 18.66
CA LEU A 93 10.07 32.84 18.98
C LEU A 93 10.26 32.04 20.26
N THR A 94 9.13 31.76 20.91
CA THR A 94 9.06 30.84 22.05
C THR A 94 8.93 29.41 21.58
N THR A 95 9.58 28.46 22.22
CA THR A 95 9.45 27.02 21.91
C THR A 95 8.96 26.23 23.11
N VAL A 96 7.91 25.42 22.90
CA VAL A 96 7.29 24.62 23.97
C VAL A 96 7.27 23.15 23.58
N VAL A 97 7.82 22.27 24.42
CA VAL A 97 7.56 20.83 24.35
C VAL A 97 6.45 20.51 25.36
N PRO A 98 5.22 20.20 24.92
CA PRO A 98 4.09 20.00 25.82
C PRO A 98 4.25 18.72 26.65
N VAL A 99 3.50 18.55 27.74
CA VAL A 99 3.59 17.42 28.68
C VAL A 99 3.56 16.05 27.97
N THR A 100 2.68 15.90 26.98
CA THR A 100 2.56 14.65 26.19
C THR A 100 3.51 14.59 24.99
N GLY A 101 4.25 15.68 24.76
CA GLY A 101 5.16 15.90 23.65
C GLY A 101 6.51 15.20 23.82
N ASP A 102 7.12 14.94 22.68
CA ASP A 102 8.42 14.31 22.57
C ASP A 102 9.19 15.05 21.48
N CYS A 103 10.28 15.70 21.85
CA CYS A 103 11.13 16.45 20.93
C CYS A 103 12.52 15.82 20.94
N ALA A 104 12.79 15.00 19.93
CA ALA A 104 13.99 14.16 19.88
C ALA A 104 14.86 14.49 18.66
N SER A 105 16.16 14.19 18.76
CA SER A 105 17.12 14.36 17.67
C SER A 105 17.11 15.79 17.11
N ALA A 106 16.93 15.97 15.80
CA ALA A 106 16.91 17.26 15.13
C ALA A 106 15.82 18.23 15.65
N CYS A 107 14.76 17.74 16.30
CA CYS A 107 13.79 18.60 16.97
C CYS A 107 14.43 19.41 18.10
N ALA A 108 15.42 18.85 18.82
CA ALA A 108 16.06 19.52 19.94
C ALA A 108 16.77 20.81 19.49
N PHE A 109 17.29 20.87 18.26
CA PHE A 109 17.85 22.10 17.70
C PHE A 109 16.81 23.22 17.63
N MET A 110 15.60 22.89 17.18
CA MET A 110 14.49 23.85 17.12
C MET A 110 14.14 24.37 18.51
N PHE A 111 14.10 23.50 19.52
CA PHE A 111 13.89 23.88 20.92
C PHE A 111 14.96 24.85 21.42
N PHE A 112 16.24 24.56 21.16
CA PHE A 112 17.32 25.44 21.61
C PHE A 112 17.31 26.80 20.90
N GLY A 113 16.82 26.88 19.66
CA GLY A 113 16.64 28.15 18.94
C GLY A 113 15.59 29.08 19.57
N GLY A 114 14.75 28.60 20.50
CA GLY A 114 13.75 29.42 21.17
C GLY A 114 14.38 30.47 22.10
N LYS A 115 13.94 31.73 21.98
CA LYS A 115 14.36 32.83 22.87
C LYS A 115 13.86 32.60 24.29
N SER A 116 12.61 32.18 24.39
CA SER A 116 11.99 31.64 25.60
C SER A 116 11.65 30.19 25.31
N ARG A 117 11.97 29.28 26.23
CA ARG A 117 11.85 27.85 25.96
C ARG A 117 11.44 27.09 27.20
N LEU A 118 10.54 26.15 27.01
CA LEU A 118 9.97 25.34 28.07
C LEU A 118 9.71 23.92 27.59
N ALA A 119 10.32 22.95 28.27
CA ALA A 119 10.08 21.54 28.03
C ALA A 119 9.36 20.92 29.24
N ASN A 120 8.05 20.73 29.10
CA ASN A 120 7.24 19.93 30.03
C ASN A 120 7.20 18.45 29.62
N GLY A 121 7.41 18.18 28.34
CA GLY A 121 7.56 16.83 27.79
C GLY A 121 9.00 16.38 27.71
N ARG A 122 9.24 15.36 26.89
CA ARG A 122 10.58 14.77 26.74
C ARG A 122 11.41 15.53 25.72
N LEU A 123 12.65 15.87 26.06
CA LEU A 123 13.64 16.44 25.16
C LEU A 123 14.83 15.49 25.06
N GLY A 124 15.20 15.11 23.84
CA GLY A 124 16.23 14.10 23.59
C GLY A 124 17.26 14.50 22.56
N VAL A 125 18.53 14.20 22.84
CA VAL A 125 19.67 14.43 21.94
C VAL A 125 20.47 13.14 21.72
N HIS A 126 21.15 13.04 20.59
CA HIS A 126 22.13 11.98 20.32
C HIS A 126 23.13 12.47 19.27
N GLN A 127 24.19 11.69 19.06
CA GLN A 127 25.22 12.06 18.10
C GLN A 127 24.68 11.99 16.68
N PHE A 128 25.13 12.91 15.81
CA PHE A 128 24.89 12.79 14.38
C PHE A 128 25.56 11.51 13.84
N LYS A 129 24.79 10.65 13.17
CA LYS A 129 25.29 9.47 12.46
C LYS A 129 25.04 9.66 10.97
N SER A 130 26.10 9.71 10.16
CA SER A 130 25.96 9.68 8.71
C SER A 130 25.49 8.29 8.27
N SER A 131 24.22 8.16 7.87
CA SER A 131 23.70 6.95 7.24
C SER A 131 24.11 6.91 5.77
N LYS A 132 25.22 6.21 5.46
CA LYS A 132 25.45 5.71 4.10
C LYS A 132 25.93 4.27 4.13
N ASP A 133 24.97 3.37 3.94
CA ASP A 133 25.19 2.10 3.26
C ASP A 133 25.53 2.41 1.79
N GLY A 134 26.80 2.26 1.43
CA GLY A 134 27.26 2.34 0.04
C GLY A 134 28.57 3.11 -0.12
N GLU A 135 29.61 2.39 -0.58
CA GLU A 135 30.92 2.73 -1.17
C GLU A 135 31.42 4.20 -1.21
N ALA A 136 31.13 5.04 -0.22
CA ALA A 136 31.79 6.32 -0.05
C ALA A 136 33.16 6.10 0.59
N LYS A 137 34.21 6.76 0.06
CA LYS A 137 35.55 6.72 0.67
C LYS A 137 35.43 7.23 2.11
N ILE A 138 35.93 6.46 3.07
CA ILE A 138 35.87 6.75 4.52
C ILE A 138 36.26 8.20 4.84
N GLY A 139 37.26 8.76 4.14
CA GLY A 139 37.69 10.15 4.31
C GLY A 139 36.64 11.21 3.96
N GLN A 140 35.81 11.01 2.92
CA GLN A 140 34.77 11.96 2.51
C GLN A 140 33.56 11.93 3.46
N VAL A 141 33.23 10.75 3.99
CA VAL A 141 32.17 10.60 5.01
C VAL A 141 32.59 11.25 6.33
N GLN A 142 33.87 11.09 6.70
CA GLN A 142 34.43 11.69 7.90
C GLN A 142 34.52 13.22 7.77
N GLU A 143 34.97 13.75 6.63
CA GLU A 143 35.00 15.20 6.36
C GLU A 143 33.60 15.82 6.42
N GLY A 144 32.60 15.19 5.78
CA GLY A 144 31.21 15.64 5.83
C GLY A 144 30.60 15.56 7.24
N THR A 145 30.94 14.53 8.01
CA THR A 145 30.49 14.40 9.41
C THR A 145 31.07 15.51 10.28
N GLN A 146 32.35 15.83 10.13
CA GLN A 146 32.99 16.92 10.89
C GLN A 146 32.41 18.28 10.52
N PHE A 147 32.08 18.51 9.24
CA PHE A 147 31.39 19.71 8.80
C PHE A 147 30.03 19.87 9.50
N TYR A 148 29.21 18.82 9.54
CA TYR A 148 27.91 18.89 10.23
C TYR A 148 28.05 19.09 11.74
N VAL A 149 29.04 18.45 12.38
CA VAL A 149 29.31 18.70 13.81
C VAL A 149 29.72 20.16 14.04
N SER A 150 30.54 20.75 13.17
CA SER A 150 30.90 22.17 13.31
C SER A 150 29.70 23.11 13.15
N GLU A 151 28.80 22.85 12.22
CA GLU A 151 27.58 23.64 12.03
C GLU A 151 26.64 23.53 13.24
N ILE A 152 26.41 22.30 13.74
CA ILE A 152 25.61 22.08 14.95
C ILE A 152 26.20 22.85 16.14
N ILE A 153 27.51 22.75 16.36
CA ILE A 153 28.18 23.49 17.44
C ILE A 153 28.03 25.00 17.26
N GLY A 154 28.13 25.49 16.02
CA GLY A 154 27.90 26.90 15.68
C GLY A 154 26.53 27.39 16.15
N PHE A 155 25.47 26.72 15.70
CA PHE A 155 24.09 27.04 16.11
C PHE A 155 23.88 26.93 17.62
N LEU A 156 24.33 25.84 18.26
CA LEU A 156 24.13 25.66 19.70
C LEU A 156 24.86 26.72 20.52
N ASN A 157 26.03 27.18 20.08
CA ASN A 157 26.74 28.30 20.71
C ASN A 157 25.98 29.62 20.52
N GLU A 158 25.46 29.89 19.31
CA GLU A 158 24.66 31.08 19.02
C GLU A 158 23.38 31.13 19.85
N PHE A 159 22.76 29.97 20.10
CA PHE A 159 21.59 29.82 20.97
C PHE A 159 21.90 29.87 22.47
N GLU A 160 23.18 30.08 22.84
CA GLU A 160 23.67 30.05 24.22
C GLU A 160 23.30 28.74 24.96
N THR A 161 23.38 27.63 24.24
CA THR A 161 23.04 26.30 24.79
C THR A 161 24.04 25.91 25.88
N PRO A 162 23.60 25.39 27.04
CA PRO A 162 24.50 24.95 28.10
C PRO A 162 25.49 23.88 27.64
N ARG A 163 26.75 23.99 28.06
CA ARG A 163 27.86 23.11 27.61
C ARG A 163 27.63 21.62 27.84
N PHE A 164 26.91 21.25 28.91
CA PHE A 164 26.62 19.84 29.19
C PHE A 164 25.76 19.20 28.09
N VAL A 165 24.97 19.98 27.34
CA VAL A 165 24.19 19.46 26.20
C VAL A 165 25.10 18.90 25.11
N PHE A 166 26.24 19.54 24.84
CA PHE A 166 27.21 19.08 23.85
C PHE A 166 27.79 17.73 24.26
N GLU A 167 28.14 17.60 25.54
CA GLU A 167 28.65 16.35 26.10
C GLU A 167 27.61 15.22 25.94
N LYS A 168 26.36 15.46 26.35
CA LYS A 168 25.27 14.48 26.21
C LYS A 168 24.97 14.16 24.75
N MET A 169 24.95 15.15 23.88
CA MET A 169 24.64 14.96 22.46
C MET A 169 25.72 14.14 21.78
N PHE A 170 26.99 14.50 21.90
CA PHE A 170 28.06 13.87 21.13
C PHE A 170 28.62 12.59 21.74
N GLN A 171 28.39 12.32 23.03
CA GLN A 171 28.81 11.07 23.67
C GLN A 171 27.86 9.90 23.34
N GLN A 172 26.59 10.18 23.08
CA GLN A 172 25.54 9.16 23.13
C GLN A 172 25.21 8.65 21.72
N SER A 173 25.42 7.34 21.52
CA SER A 173 25.03 6.67 20.28
C SER A 173 23.52 6.50 20.17
N GLU A 174 22.87 6.30 21.31
CA GLU A 174 21.42 6.20 21.44
C GLU A 174 20.84 7.52 21.95
N MET A 175 19.52 7.65 21.91
CA MET A 175 18.84 8.84 22.41
C MET A 175 19.09 9.03 23.91
N TYR A 176 19.65 10.17 24.28
CA TYR A 176 19.72 10.64 25.65
C TYR A 176 18.60 11.63 25.90
N TYR A 177 17.65 11.25 26.75
CA TYR A 177 16.60 12.14 27.24
C TYR A 177 17.06 12.80 28.53
N PHE A 178 16.89 14.11 28.61
CA PHE A 178 17.24 14.90 29.79
C PHE A 178 16.31 14.59 30.98
N SER A 179 16.86 14.62 32.19
CA SER A 179 16.06 14.53 33.42
C SER A 179 15.34 15.85 33.72
N ASP A 180 14.36 15.84 34.63
CA ASP A 180 13.63 17.06 35.04
C ASP A 180 14.58 18.16 35.57
N ASP A 181 15.63 17.78 36.32
CA ASP A 181 16.66 18.71 36.82
C ASP A 181 17.53 19.29 35.68
N GLU A 182 17.78 18.51 34.64
CA GLU A 182 18.49 18.98 33.44
C GLU A 182 17.56 19.90 32.62
N LEU A 183 16.29 19.53 32.45
CA LEU A 183 15.28 20.36 31.76
C LEU A 183 15.12 21.73 32.43
N ALA A 184 15.10 21.79 33.76
CA ALA A 184 15.05 23.05 34.50
C ALA A 184 16.25 23.98 34.20
N GLN A 185 17.42 23.42 33.85
CA GLN A 185 18.59 24.20 33.42
C GLN A 185 18.54 24.58 31.94
N LEU A 186 17.78 23.84 31.12
CA LEU A 186 17.62 24.08 29.69
C LEU A 186 16.50 25.07 29.39
N ASN A 187 15.45 25.10 30.21
CA ASN A 187 14.38 26.06 30.08
C ASN A 187 14.91 27.50 30.27
N ALA A 188 14.29 28.46 29.59
CA ALA A 188 14.66 29.86 29.68
C ALA A 188 13.41 30.75 29.58
N ASN A 189 13.35 31.79 30.41
CA ASN A 189 12.27 32.79 30.44
C ASN A 189 10.86 32.17 30.61
N GLU A 190 10.73 31.12 31.42
CA GLU A 190 9.48 30.36 31.60
C GLU A 190 8.27 31.22 32.02
N SER A 191 8.51 32.25 32.83
CA SER A 191 7.46 33.14 33.34
C SER A 191 6.72 33.91 32.25
N GLU A 192 7.25 33.98 31.04
CA GLU A 192 6.65 34.68 29.91
C GLU A 192 5.76 33.76 29.05
N ILE A 193 5.66 32.47 29.38
CA ILE A 193 5.05 31.46 28.51
C ILE A 193 3.65 31.09 29.00
N GLU A 194 2.63 31.41 28.19
CA GLU A 194 1.24 31.01 28.44
C GLU A 194 0.94 29.60 27.88
N VAL A 195 1.19 28.57 28.70
CA VAL A 195 1.13 27.16 28.27
C VAL A 195 -0.26 26.53 28.46
N ALA A 196 -1.06 27.04 29.39
CA ALA A 196 -2.32 26.40 29.80
C ALA A 196 -3.30 26.21 28.63
N GLN A 197 -3.39 27.20 27.73
CA GLN A 197 -4.24 27.13 26.54
C GLN A 197 -3.74 26.08 25.53
N ILE A 198 -2.43 25.93 25.38
CA ILE A 198 -1.81 24.92 24.50
C ILE A 198 -2.13 23.52 25.03
N GLU A 199 -1.90 23.27 26.32
CA GLU A 199 -2.12 21.95 26.93
C GLU A 199 -3.60 21.57 26.93
N SER A 200 -4.49 22.49 27.31
CA SER A 200 -5.93 22.24 27.26
C SER A 200 -6.40 21.92 25.84
N PHE A 201 -5.88 22.63 24.83
CA PHE A 201 -6.21 22.36 23.44
C PHE A 201 -5.70 20.98 23.00
N LEU A 202 -4.46 20.62 23.32
CA LEU A 202 -3.89 19.31 22.97
C LEU A 202 -4.63 18.16 23.65
N GLU A 203 -5.08 18.34 24.89
CA GLU A 203 -5.90 17.35 25.59
C GLU A 203 -7.26 17.15 24.90
N ASP A 204 -7.96 18.24 24.57
CA ASP A 204 -9.25 18.18 23.90
C ASP A 204 -9.13 17.61 22.48
N PHE A 205 -8.09 18.00 21.77
CA PHE A 205 -7.77 17.47 20.45
C PHE A 205 -7.46 15.96 20.54
N GLY A 206 -6.63 15.53 21.49
CA GLY A 206 -6.33 14.12 21.73
C GLY A 206 -7.60 13.29 22.01
N LYS A 207 -8.49 13.77 22.89
CA LYS A 207 -9.79 13.12 23.15
C LYS A 207 -10.65 13.00 21.90
N TYR A 208 -10.63 14.02 21.04
CA TYR A 208 -11.34 13.96 19.77
C TYR A 208 -10.77 12.88 18.85
N LEU A 209 -9.43 12.80 18.70
CA LEU A 209 -8.81 11.78 17.85
C LEU A 209 -9.10 10.36 18.37
N ASP A 210 -9.02 10.14 19.69
CA ASP A 210 -9.36 8.86 20.31
C ASP A 210 -10.82 8.43 20.03
N ASN A 211 -11.75 9.39 20.04
CA ASN A 211 -13.14 9.13 19.71
C ASN A 211 -13.33 8.82 18.23
N GLN A 212 -12.57 9.46 17.34
CA GLN A 212 -12.61 9.15 15.91
C GLN A 212 -12.02 7.77 15.62
N GLU A 213 -10.90 7.37 16.23
CA GLU A 213 -10.38 6.01 16.10
C GLU A 213 -11.39 4.96 16.56
N LYS A 214 -12.05 5.18 17.70
CA LYS A 214 -13.10 4.27 18.18
C LYS A 214 -14.28 4.19 17.21
N LYS A 215 -14.66 5.29 16.55
CA LYS A 215 -15.69 5.30 15.51
C LYS A 215 -15.23 4.52 14.26
N THR A 216 -14.02 4.78 13.77
CA THR A 216 -13.45 4.09 12.60
C THR A 216 -13.26 2.59 12.85
N GLN A 217 -12.86 2.19 14.05
CA GLN A 217 -12.77 0.78 14.45
C GLN A 217 -14.16 0.13 14.57
N LYS A 218 -15.18 0.89 15.00
CA LYS A 218 -16.57 0.44 15.05
C LYS A 218 -17.19 0.31 13.65
N GLU A 219 -16.85 1.19 12.71
CA GLU A 219 -17.24 1.07 11.29
C GLU A 219 -16.53 -0.11 10.58
N LYS A 220 -15.26 -0.40 10.90
CA LYS A 220 -14.57 -1.62 10.45
C LYS A 220 -15.11 -2.92 11.04
N SER A 221 -16.05 -2.85 11.99
CA SER A 221 -16.67 -4.03 12.63
C SER A 221 -18.07 -4.36 12.09
N GLU A 222 -18.58 -3.58 11.14
CA GLU A 222 -19.66 -4.04 10.25
C GLU A 222 -19.04 -5.06 9.26
N PRO A 223 -19.64 -6.24 9.02
CA PRO A 223 -18.93 -7.33 8.36
C PRO A 223 -18.47 -6.89 6.97
N GLU A 224 -17.15 -6.80 6.78
CA GLU A 224 -16.52 -6.55 5.49
C GLU A 224 -17.00 -7.65 4.54
N ILE A 225 -17.83 -7.27 3.56
CA ILE A 225 -18.24 -8.18 2.48
C ILE A 225 -16.94 -8.63 1.82
N THR A 226 -16.54 -9.88 2.06
CA THR A 226 -15.30 -10.38 1.49
C THR A 226 -15.37 -10.29 -0.04
N GLU A 227 -14.22 -10.20 -0.72
CA GLU A 227 -14.20 -10.18 -2.19
C GLU A 227 -14.96 -11.38 -2.79
N LYS A 228 -14.92 -12.53 -2.10
CA LYS A 228 -15.69 -13.72 -2.42
C LYS A 228 -17.21 -13.51 -2.25
N ASP A 229 -17.65 -12.85 -1.19
CA ASP A 229 -19.06 -12.52 -0.96
C ASP A 229 -19.57 -11.52 -1.99
N PHE A 230 -18.77 -10.50 -2.33
CA PHE A 230 -19.06 -9.54 -3.38
C PHE A 230 -19.26 -10.24 -4.74
N PHE A 231 -18.31 -11.10 -5.13
CA PHE A 231 -18.44 -11.85 -6.38
C PHE A 231 -19.58 -12.87 -6.35
N SER A 232 -19.91 -13.44 -5.19
CA SER A 232 -21.07 -14.32 -5.04
C SER A 232 -22.38 -13.55 -5.26
N MET A 233 -22.50 -12.35 -4.68
CA MET A 233 -23.65 -11.46 -4.89
C MET A 233 -23.76 -11.04 -6.36
N LEU A 234 -22.63 -10.67 -6.98
CA LEU A 234 -22.54 -10.30 -8.39
C LEU A 234 -22.99 -11.45 -9.30
N GLN A 235 -22.45 -12.66 -9.11
CA GLN A 235 -22.80 -13.86 -9.87
C GLN A 235 -24.29 -14.21 -9.71
N LYS A 236 -24.80 -14.16 -8.47
CA LYS A 236 -26.21 -14.41 -8.18
C LYS A 236 -27.10 -13.43 -8.95
N ARG A 237 -26.81 -12.14 -8.89
CA ARG A 237 -27.63 -11.11 -9.54
C ARG A 237 -27.55 -11.16 -11.06
N LEU A 238 -26.36 -11.43 -11.62
CA LEU A 238 -26.20 -11.66 -13.06
C LEU A 238 -26.97 -12.90 -13.55
N ASN A 239 -27.01 -13.96 -12.74
CA ASN A 239 -27.80 -15.16 -13.06
C ASN A 239 -29.30 -14.88 -12.99
N GLU A 240 -29.77 -14.16 -11.97
CA GLU A 240 -31.17 -13.71 -11.87
C GLU A 240 -31.57 -12.86 -13.09
N ALA A 241 -30.68 -11.98 -13.56
CA ALA A 241 -30.88 -11.17 -14.77
C ALA A 241 -30.80 -11.98 -16.08
N GLY A 242 -30.49 -13.28 -16.03
CA GLY A 242 -30.41 -14.19 -17.18
C GLY A 242 -29.05 -14.21 -17.90
N CYS A 243 -28.01 -13.58 -17.36
CA CYS A 243 -26.72 -13.38 -18.03
C CYS A 243 -25.78 -14.59 -17.98
N SER A 244 -26.15 -15.66 -17.26
CA SER A 244 -25.42 -16.94 -17.20
C SER A 244 -23.96 -16.80 -16.70
N ALA A 245 -23.76 -16.22 -15.52
CA ALA A 245 -22.46 -15.99 -14.89
C ALA A 245 -21.75 -17.27 -14.42
N GLY A 246 -22.46 -18.39 -14.30
CA GLY A 246 -21.90 -19.66 -13.82
C GLY A 246 -22.37 -20.00 -12.41
N VAL A 247 -21.60 -20.83 -11.71
CA VAL A 247 -21.90 -21.20 -10.31
C VAL A 247 -21.65 -19.99 -9.42
N VAL A 248 -22.47 -19.81 -8.38
CA VAL A 248 -22.28 -18.78 -7.37
C VAL A 248 -21.25 -19.29 -6.36
N ASP A 249 -19.97 -19.09 -6.67
CA ASP A 249 -18.81 -19.58 -5.92
C ASP A 249 -17.89 -18.46 -5.41
N GLY A 250 -18.15 -17.22 -5.83
CA GLY A 250 -17.35 -16.05 -5.49
C GLY A 250 -16.05 -15.93 -6.28
N ILE A 251 -15.88 -16.69 -7.37
CA ILE A 251 -14.69 -16.64 -8.22
C ILE A 251 -14.99 -15.84 -9.50
N PHE A 252 -14.26 -14.74 -9.70
CA PHE A 252 -14.36 -13.94 -10.93
C PHE A 252 -13.64 -14.60 -12.11
N GLY A 253 -14.24 -15.65 -12.66
CA GLY A 253 -13.71 -16.39 -13.81
C GLY A 253 -14.26 -15.93 -15.16
N ARG A 254 -13.77 -16.56 -16.24
CA ARG A 254 -14.17 -16.27 -17.63
C ARG A 254 -15.69 -16.28 -17.90
N ARG A 255 -16.47 -17.05 -17.13
CA ARG A 255 -17.94 -17.08 -17.26
C ARG A 255 -18.58 -15.83 -16.64
N THR A 256 -18.16 -15.46 -15.44
CA THR A 256 -18.56 -14.24 -14.74
C THR A 256 -18.22 -13.00 -15.59
N GLU A 257 -16.99 -12.93 -16.09
CA GLU A 257 -16.53 -11.81 -16.94
C GLU A 257 -17.37 -11.67 -18.22
N ARG A 258 -17.69 -12.79 -18.89
CA ARG A 258 -18.57 -12.78 -20.08
C ARG A 258 -19.99 -12.32 -19.75
N ALA A 259 -20.52 -12.73 -18.59
CA ALA A 259 -21.84 -12.30 -18.13
C ALA A 259 -21.85 -10.80 -17.81
N VAL A 260 -20.80 -10.27 -17.18
CA VAL A 260 -20.62 -8.82 -16.96
C VAL A 260 -20.56 -8.08 -18.29
N LYS A 261 -19.76 -8.53 -19.26
CA LYS A 261 -19.67 -7.93 -20.61
C LYS A 261 -21.02 -7.94 -21.33
N LEU A 262 -21.77 -9.05 -21.25
CA LEU A 262 -23.10 -9.15 -21.83
C LEU A 262 -24.09 -8.21 -21.16
N PHE A 263 -24.08 -8.16 -19.83
CA PHE A 263 -24.93 -7.27 -19.04
C PHE A 263 -24.62 -5.81 -19.37
N ALA A 264 -23.35 -5.40 -19.32
CA ALA A 264 -22.89 -4.05 -19.65
C ALA A 264 -23.35 -3.62 -21.04
N LYS A 265 -23.15 -4.48 -22.05
CA LYS A 265 -23.63 -4.23 -23.41
C LYS A 265 -25.15 -4.05 -23.48
N THR A 266 -25.91 -4.90 -22.78
CA THR A 266 -27.38 -4.84 -22.78
C THR A 266 -27.90 -3.61 -22.02
N ALA A 267 -27.17 -3.18 -21.00
CA ALA A 267 -27.43 -1.99 -20.19
C ALA A 267 -26.88 -0.68 -20.78
N ASN A 268 -26.29 -0.75 -21.98
CA ASN A 268 -25.62 0.35 -22.67
C ASN A 268 -24.54 1.05 -21.82
N LEU A 269 -23.71 0.24 -21.16
CA LEU A 269 -22.56 0.66 -20.36
C LEU A 269 -21.26 0.36 -21.11
N ASN A 270 -20.28 1.26 -21.00
CA ASN A 270 -18.93 0.99 -21.49
C ASN A 270 -18.22 0.02 -20.54
N TYR A 271 -17.65 -1.04 -21.10
CA TYR A 271 -16.89 -2.01 -20.32
C TYR A 271 -15.48 -1.48 -20.05
N THR A 272 -15.13 -1.42 -18.76
CA THR A 272 -13.78 -1.18 -18.23
C THR A 272 -13.46 -2.25 -17.19
N ASP A 273 -12.20 -2.43 -16.84
CA ASP A 273 -11.78 -3.45 -15.86
C ASP A 273 -12.42 -3.22 -14.48
N ASP A 274 -12.63 -1.95 -14.10
CA ASP A 274 -13.25 -1.57 -12.82
C ASP A 274 -14.77 -1.40 -12.88
N LEU A 275 -15.41 -1.67 -14.03
CA LEU A 275 -16.84 -1.39 -14.24
C LEU A 275 -17.73 -1.98 -13.14
N ILE A 276 -17.41 -3.19 -12.67
CA ILE A 276 -18.20 -3.94 -11.69
C ILE A 276 -18.27 -3.25 -10.32
N TYR A 277 -17.34 -2.35 -10.02
CA TYR A 277 -17.31 -1.58 -8.78
C TYR A 277 -18.02 -0.23 -8.90
N SER A 278 -18.46 0.18 -10.10
CA SER A 278 -19.13 1.46 -10.31
C SER A 278 -20.58 1.46 -9.82
N GLU A 279 -21.02 2.53 -9.16
CA GLU A 279 -22.40 2.69 -8.71
C GLU A 279 -23.42 2.56 -9.84
N ASN A 280 -23.09 3.06 -11.04
CA ASN A 280 -23.95 2.97 -12.23
C ASN A 280 -24.17 1.52 -12.68
N PHE A 281 -23.12 0.69 -12.65
CA PHE A 281 -23.25 -0.74 -12.96
C PHE A 281 -24.07 -1.46 -11.90
N LEU A 282 -23.75 -1.25 -10.61
CA LEU A 282 -24.40 -1.94 -9.49
C LEU A 282 -25.89 -1.58 -9.38
N SER A 283 -26.26 -0.31 -9.55
CA SER A 283 -27.66 0.13 -9.54
C SER A 283 -28.49 -0.43 -10.70
N LYS A 284 -27.92 -0.46 -11.92
CA LYS A 284 -28.57 -1.09 -13.08
C LYS A 284 -28.71 -2.59 -12.91
N LEU A 285 -27.70 -3.25 -12.35
CA LEU A 285 -27.74 -4.70 -12.09
C LEU A 285 -28.76 -5.04 -10.98
N ALA A 286 -28.81 -4.24 -9.92
CA ALA A 286 -29.79 -4.38 -8.84
C ALA A 286 -31.23 -4.21 -9.34
N SER A 287 -31.48 -3.35 -10.33
CA SER A 287 -32.83 -3.10 -10.88
C SER A 287 -33.20 -3.97 -12.10
N ALA A 288 -32.30 -4.82 -12.58
CA ALA A 288 -32.53 -5.61 -13.79
C ALA A 288 -33.62 -6.72 -13.63
N PRO A 289 -34.58 -6.86 -14.58
CA PRO A 289 -35.60 -7.91 -14.54
C PRO A 289 -35.05 -9.31 -14.91
N ALA A 290 -35.81 -10.37 -14.58
CA ALA A 290 -35.37 -11.78 -14.66
C ALA A 290 -35.07 -12.35 -16.08
N LYS A 291 -35.12 -11.52 -17.11
CA LYS A 291 -34.83 -11.83 -18.53
C LYS A 291 -34.12 -10.67 -19.22
N PHE A 292 -33.41 -9.86 -18.45
CA PHE A 292 -32.73 -8.68 -18.96
C PHE A 292 -31.70 -9.04 -20.02
N CYS A 293 -30.86 -10.04 -19.75
CA CYS A 293 -29.90 -10.54 -20.71
C CYS A 293 -30.58 -11.44 -21.78
N PRO A 294 -30.27 -11.25 -23.07
CA PRO A 294 -30.85 -12.05 -24.13
C PRO A 294 -30.38 -13.51 -24.02
N VAL A 295 -31.31 -14.45 -24.20
CA VAL A 295 -30.98 -15.88 -24.28
C VAL A 295 -29.99 -16.07 -25.43
N PRO A 296 -28.83 -16.71 -25.21
CA PRO A 296 -27.88 -16.93 -26.27
C PRO A 296 -28.56 -17.69 -27.41
N LYS A 297 -28.66 -17.09 -28.61
CA LYS A 297 -28.93 -17.84 -29.83
C LYS A 297 -27.93 -19.00 -29.85
N LYS A 298 -28.38 -20.24 -30.06
CA LYS A 298 -27.48 -21.38 -30.32
C LYS A 298 -26.50 -20.95 -31.40
N ALA A 299 -25.27 -20.64 -31.01
CA ALA A 299 -24.25 -20.24 -31.95
C ALA A 299 -23.97 -21.46 -32.82
N THR A 300 -24.29 -21.37 -34.10
CA THR A 300 -23.68 -22.25 -35.09
C THR A 300 -22.17 -22.05 -34.93
N PRO A 301 -21.38 -23.11 -34.68
CA PRO A 301 -19.96 -22.93 -34.41
C PRO A 301 -19.32 -22.19 -35.60
N PRO A 302 -18.54 -21.13 -35.36
CA PRO A 302 -17.77 -20.52 -36.43
C PRO A 302 -16.87 -21.61 -37.02
N LYS A 303 -16.83 -21.74 -38.35
CA LYS A 303 -15.88 -22.63 -39.01
C LYS A 303 -14.49 -22.25 -38.51
N SER A 304 -13.86 -23.12 -37.72
CA SER A 304 -12.51 -22.89 -37.24
C SER A 304 -11.58 -22.92 -38.46
N ASN A 305 -10.90 -21.81 -38.75
CA ASN A 305 -9.76 -21.78 -39.68
C ASN A 305 -8.53 -22.45 -39.05
N LEU A 306 -8.73 -23.50 -38.26
CA LEU A 306 -7.64 -24.29 -37.71
C LEU A 306 -7.11 -25.20 -38.81
N PRO A 307 -5.79 -25.38 -38.93
CA PRO A 307 -5.22 -26.37 -39.83
C PRO A 307 -5.85 -27.75 -39.57
N PRO A 308 -6.04 -28.57 -40.61
CA PRO A 308 -6.44 -29.94 -40.40
C PRO A 308 -5.40 -30.63 -39.49
N ARG A 309 -5.88 -31.45 -38.54
CA ARG A 309 -5.04 -32.27 -37.64
C ARG A 309 -4.31 -31.50 -36.52
N VAL A 310 -4.98 -30.52 -35.92
CA VAL A 310 -4.52 -29.89 -34.66
C VAL A 310 -5.18 -30.50 -33.41
N LEU A 311 -4.48 -30.42 -32.29
CA LEU A 311 -4.90 -30.98 -31.00
C LEU A 311 -5.76 -30.02 -30.16
N ALA A 312 -6.00 -28.81 -30.63
CA ALA A 312 -6.76 -27.78 -29.91
C ALA A 312 -8.12 -28.29 -29.42
N GLY A 313 -8.47 -28.01 -28.17
CA GLY A 313 -9.71 -28.47 -27.55
C GLY A 313 -9.49 -29.13 -26.20
N ILE A 314 -10.56 -29.72 -25.67
CA ILE A 314 -10.56 -30.36 -24.35
C ILE A 314 -10.39 -31.87 -24.53
N TRP A 315 -9.55 -32.47 -23.71
CA TRP A 315 -9.22 -33.89 -23.70
C TRP A 315 -9.47 -34.46 -22.32
N ASP A 316 -10.20 -35.57 -22.26
CA ASP A 316 -10.29 -36.40 -21.06
C ASP A 316 -9.07 -37.31 -21.00
N THR A 317 -8.37 -37.33 -19.87
CA THR A 317 -7.21 -38.21 -19.65
C THR A 317 -7.54 -39.29 -18.62
N ASP A 318 -6.96 -40.47 -18.83
CA ASP A 318 -6.97 -41.61 -17.90
C ASP A 318 -5.53 -42.13 -17.80
N SER A 319 -4.90 -41.87 -16.65
CA SER A 319 -3.51 -42.24 -16.36
C SER A 319 -3.47 -43.40 -15.38
N THR A 320 -2.61 -44.39 -15.62
CA THR A 320 -2.33 -45.48 -14.69
C THR A 320 -0.92 -45.34 -14.12
N CYS A 321 -0.85 -45.00 -12.83
CA CYS A 321 0.39 -44.87 -12.06
C CYS A 321 0.43 -45.95 -10.98
N ARG A 322 1.42 -46.87 -11.03
CA ARG A 322 1.62 -47.88 -9.97
C ARG A 322 0.31 -48.62 -9.60
N GLY A 323 -0.48 -49.00 -10.60
CA GLY A 323 -1.76 -49.71 -10.42
C GLY A 323 -2.96 -48.84 -10.01
N ARG A 324 -2.78 -47.53 -9.82
CA ARG A 324 -3.88 -46.58 -9.53
C ARG A 324 -4.25 -45.81 -10.79
N ARG A 325 -5.55 -45.75 -11.08
CA ARG A 325 -6.10 -44.92 -12.16
C ARG A 325 -6.40 -43.52 -11.67
N VAL A 326 -6.03 -42.54 -12.48
CA VAL A 326 -6.21 -41.11 -12.21
C VAL A 326 -6.80 -40.47 -13.44
N LYS A 327 -7.94 -39.79 -13.28
CA LYS A 327 -8.60 -39.08 -14.37
C LYS A 327 -8.28 -37.60 -14.30
N GLY A 328 -8.09 -37.00 -15.47
CA GLY A 328 -7.80 -35.57 -15.59
C GLY A 328 -8.46 -34.96 -16.82
N VAL A 329 -8.34 -33.65 -16.93
CA VAL A 329 -8.81 -32.87 -18.07
C VAL A 329 -7.69 -31.99 -18.57
N LEU A 330 -7.29 -32.19 -19.83
CA LEU A 330 -6.30 -31.39 -20.51
C LEU A 330 -7.01 -30.44 -21.49
N SER A 331 -6.80 -29.14 -21.32
CA SER A 331 -7.27 -28.11 -22.25
C SER A 331 -6.09 -27.59 -23.07
N LEU A 332 -6.18 -27.70 -24.39
CA LEU A 332 -5.16 -27.24 -25.33
C LEU A 332 -5.67 -26.04 -26.13
N PHE A 333 -4.95 -24.93 -26.04
CA PHE A 333 -5.19 -23.71 -26.81
C PHE A 333 -4.13 -23.61 -27.89
N PHE A 334 -4.54 -23.58 -29.15
CA PHE A 334 -3.61 -23.51 -30.28
C PHE A 334 -2.91 -22.15 -30.31
N VAL A 335 -1.57 -22.17 -30.27
CA VAL A 335 -0.74 -20.97 -30.35
C VAL A 335 -0.30 -20.73 -31.80
N GLY A 336 0.21 -21.77 -32.47
CA GLY A 336 0.68 -21.66 -33.85
C GLY A 336 1.70 -22.74 -34.24
N PRO A 337 2.32 -22.62 -35.43
CA PRO A 337 3.43 -23.48 -35.86
C PRO A 337 4.65 -23.35 -34.93
N TYR A 338 5.40 -24.44 -34.74
CA TYR A 338 6.60 -24.51 -33.89
C TYR A 338 7.76 -25.12 -34.69
N LYS A 339 8.85 -24.37 -34.93
CA LYS A 339 10.01 -24.75 -35.76
C LYS A 339 9.75 -25.03 -37.25
N SER A 340 8.59 -25.59 -37.62
CA SER A 340 8.18 -25.88 -39.01
C SER A 340 6.67 -25.75 -39.16
N SER A 341 6.18 -25.69 -40.41
CA SER A 341 4.74 -25.73 -40.72
C SER A 341 4.06 -27.06 -40.35
N SER A 342 4.83 -28.10 -40.06
CA SER A 342 4.35 -29.46 -39.74
C SER A 342 4.38 -29.79 -38.25
N SER A 343 4.72 -28.82 -37.42
CA SER A 343 4.76 -28.94 -35.96
C SER A 343 4.07 -27.75 -35.31
N TYR A 344 3.38 -27.98 -34.20
CA TYR A 344 2.46 -27.02 -33.59
C TYR A 344 2.72 -26.88 -32.10
N SER A 345 2.54 -25.65 -31.59
CA SER A 345 2.60 -25.32 -30.17
C SER A 345 1.21 -25.02 -29.62
N TYR A 346 1.00 -25.40 -28.35
CA TYR A 346 -0.22 -25.17 -27.61
C TYR A 346 0.11 -24.68 -26.20
N ASP A 347 -0.69 -23.75 -25.70
CA ASP A 347 -0.82 -23.53 -24.26
C ASP A 347 -1.70 -24.64 -23.68
N ALA A 348 -1.23 -25.23 -22.60
CA ALA A 348 -1.82 -26.42 -22.00
C ALA A 348 -2.16 -26.16 -20.53
N ILE A 349 -3.40 -26.47 -20.17
CA ILE A 349 -3.89 -26.47 -18.79
C ILE A 349 -4.36 -27.88 -18.46
N TYR A 350 -3.74 -28.51 -17.48
CA TYR A 350 -4.06 -29.87 -17.05
C TYR A 350 -4.58 -29.88 -15.61
N MET A 351 -5.83 -30.31 -15.45
CA MET A 351 -6.49 -30.45 -14.14
C MET A 351 -6.53 -31.91 -13.75
N VAL A 352 -5.94 -32.26 -12.61
CA VAL A 352 -5.90 -33.63 -12.09
C VAL A 352 -5.87 -33.66 -10.57
N ASN A 353 -6.74 -34.47 -9.95
CA ASN A 353 -6.85 -34.59 -8.48
C ASN A 353 -6.96 -33.23 -7.75
N GLY A 354 -7.70 -32.28 -8.31
CA GLY A 354 -7.86 -30.93 -7.74
C GLY A 354 -6.68 -29.98 -7.97
N ASN A 355 -5.57 -30.46 -8.54
CA ASN A 355 -4.40 -29.63 -8.85
C ASN A 355 -4.44 -29.15 -10.31
N SER A 356 -3.92 -27.94 -10.54
CA SER A 356 -3.75 -27.35 -11.88
C SER A 356 -2.28 -27.34 -12.27
N TYR A 357 -1.98 -27.76 -13.50
CA TYR A 357 -0.67 -27.64 -14.12
C TYR A 357 -0.79 -26.85 -15.42
N ASN A 358 0.06 -25.85 -15.61
CA ASN A 358 0.07 -25.00 -16.78
C ASN A 358 1.40 -25.10 -17.52
N GLY A 359 1.39 -25.02 -18.84
CA GLY A 359 2.63 -24.96 -19.60
C GLY A 359 2.37 -25.19 -21.08
N THR A 360 3.31 -25.85 -21.75
CA THR A 360 3.28 -25.97 -23.20
C THR A 360 3.21 -27.42 -23.64
N LEU A 361 2.48 -27.66 -24.72
CA LEU A 361 2.55 -28.91 -25.48
C LEU A 361 3.06 -28.61 -26.89
N MET A 362 4.07 -29.34 -27.31
CA MET A 362 4.61 -29.32 -28.67
C MET A 362 4.20 -30.61 -29.38
N HIS A 363 3.73 -30.49 -30.62
CA HIS A 363 3.23 -31.60 -31.41
C HIS A 363 3.97 -31.64 -32.75
N TYR A 364 4.52 -32.80 -33.10
CA TYR A 364 5.31 -33.05 -34.31
C TYR A 364 4.74 -34.27 -35.02
N LYS A 365 4.05 -34.07 -36.16
CA LYS A 365 3.38 -35.14 -36.93
C LYS A 365 2.37 -35.93 -36.08
N ASP A 366 2.77 -37.05 -35.52
CA ASP A 366 1.99 -37.96 -34.68
C ASP A 366 2.53 -38.07 -33.25
N ARG A 367 3.61 -37.34 -32.90
CA ARG A 367 4.20 -37.34 -31.55
C ARG A 367 4.02 -36.01 -30.84
N PHE A 368 3.96 -36.01 -29.52
CA PHE A 368 3.93 -34.78 -28.74
C PHE A 368 4.83 -34.87 -27.51
N GLU A 369 5.21 -33.69 -27.03
CA GLU A 369 5.95 -33.46 -25.80
C GLU A 369 5.25 -32.36 -25.01
N ALA A 370 4.96 -32.61 -23.74
CA ALA A 370 4.34 -31.66 -22.84
C ALA A 370 5.29 -31.34 -21.68
N SER A 371 5.31 -30.08 -21.27
CA SER A 371 6.04 -29.61 -20.10
C SER A 371 5.15 -28.63 -19.36
N LEU A 372 4.62 -29.07 -18.22
CA LEU A 372 3.66 -28.35 -17.39
C LEU A 372 4.24 -28.15 -15.99
N PHE A 373 3.84 -27.07 -15.33
CA PHE A 373 4.26 -26.68 -13.98
C PHE A 373 3.02 -26.44 -13.13
N GLY A 374 3.04 -26.97 -11.90
CA GLY A 374 1.99 -26.77 -10.91
C GLY A 374 2.57 -26.85 -9.49
N GLU A 375 1.69 -26.79 -8.48
CA GLU A 375 2.08 -26.76 -7.06
C GLU A 375 2.97 -27.94 -6.65
N ASN A 376 2.76 -29.12 -7.25
CA ASN A 376 3.56 -30.32 -6.98
C ASN A 376 4.78 -30.49 -7.91
N GLY A 377 5.23 -29.39 -8.53
CA GLY A 377 6.40 -29.35 -9.39
C GLY A 377 6.10 -29.55 -10.87
N ARG A 378 7.13 -29.99 -11.60
CA ARG A 378 7.10 -30.11 -13.06
C ARG A 378 6.59 -31.48 -13.50
N LEU A 379 5.59 -31.48 -14.37
CA LEU A 379 5.10 -32.66 -15.08
C LEU A 379 5.56 -32.59 -16.53
N THR A 380 6.33 -33.58 -16.96
CA THR A 380 6.67 -33.73 -18.38
C THR A 380 6.09 -35.02 -18.92
N ALA A 381 5.62 -35.00 -20.16
CA ALA A 381 5.03 -36.17 -20.79
C ALA A 381 5.40 -36.23 -22.27
N THR A 382 5.57 -37.45 -22.78
CA THR A 382 5.77 -37.69 -24.21
C THR A 382 4.80 -38.75 -24.67
N GLY A 383 4.34 -38.64 -25.92
CA GLY A 383 3.34 -39.58 -26.42
C GLY A 383 3.10 -39.47 -27.91
N SER A 384 2.11 -40.23 -28.36
CA SER A 384 1.66 -40.25 -29.74
C SER A 384 0.15 -40.01 -29.85
N VAL A 385 -0.27 -39.47 -30.98
CA VAL A 385 -1.65 -39.18 -31.32
C VAL A 385 -2.09 -40.17 -32.40
N ASN A 386 -3.30 -40.68 -32.28
CA ASN A 386 -3.86 -41.60 -33.25
C ASN A 386 -4.15 -40.92 -34.61
N LYS A 387 -4.36 -41.72 -35.66
CA LYS A 387 -4.54 -41.24 -37.04
C LYS A 387 -5.68 -40.23 -37.24
N ASN A 388 -6.70 -40.24 -36.36
CA ASN A 388 -7.84 -39.34 -36.46
C ASN A 388 -7.76 -38.12 -35.52
N PHE A 389 -6.65 -37.95 -34.79
CA PHE A 389 -6.40 -36.82 -33.89
C PHE A 389 -7.46 -36.65 -32.79
N LYS A 390 -8.11 -37.74 -32.39
CA LYS A 390 -9.11 -37.78 -31.32
C LYS A 390 -8.70 -38.65 -30.13
N GLY A 391 -7.58 -39.36 -30.23
CA GLY A 391 -7.00 -40.16 -29.16
C GLY A 391 -5.50 -39.93 -29.08
N ALA A 392 -4.96 -39.91 -27.88
CA ALA A 392 -3.53 -39.83 -27.63
C ALA A 392 -3.14 -40.81 -26.52
N TYR A 393 -1.90 -41.26 -26.52
CA TYR A 393 -1.35 -42.15 -25.50
C TYR A 393 0.11 -41.81 -25.26
N GLY A 394 0.61 -42.03 -24.06
CA GLY A 394 1.99 -41.68 -23.73
C GLY A 394 2.40 -42.08 -22.34
N VAL A 395 3.57 -41.59 -21.95
CA VAL A 395 4.17 -41.82 -20.64
C VAL A 395 4.68 -40.50 -20.09
N ASP A 396 4.47 -40.26 -18.81
CA ASP A 396 5.04 -39.11 -18.10
C ASP A 396 6.43 -39.38 -17.51
N SER A 397 7.10 -38.34 -17.00
CA SER A 397 8.41 -38.46 -16.35
C SER A 397 8.43 -39.37 -15.12
N SER A 398 7.27 -39.68 -14.56
CA SER A 398 7.12 -40.61 -13.43
C SER A 398 6.81 -42.05 -13.88
N LYS A 399 6.92 -42.32 -15.19
CA LYS A 399 6.62 -43.62 -15.83
C LYS A 399 5.15 -44.04 -15.73
N CYS A 400 4.23 -43.09 -15.55
CA CYS A 400 2.81 -43.40 -15.63
C CYS A 400 2.35 -43.41 -17.07
N GLU A 401 1.68 -44.48 -17.47
CA GLU A 401 1.04 -44.55 -18.78
C GLU A 401 -0.26 -43.76 -18.75
N PHE A 402 -0.59 -43.08 -19.84
CA PHE A 402 -1.88 -42.41 -19.98
C PHE A 402 -2.49 -42.58 -21.36
N GLY A 403 -3.81 -42.61 -21.38
CA GLY A 403 -4.63 -42.42 -22.57
C GLY A 403 -5.40 -41.11 -22.47
N ALA A 404 -5.61 -40.44 -23.59
CA ALA A 404 -6.42 -39.25 -23.68
C ALA A 404 -7.39 -39.30 -24.85
N ARG A 405 -8.60 -38.78 -24.67
CA ARG A 405 -9.63 -38.71 -25.70
C ARG A 405 -10.15 -37.29 -25.84
N LYS A 406 -10.17 -36.79 -27.08
CA LYS A 406 -10.70 -35.46 -27.39
C LYS A 406 -12.21 -35.44 -27.20
N ARG A 407 -12.71 -34.48 -26.43
CA ARG A 407 -14.15 -34.22 -26.30
C ARG A 407 -14.70 -33.76 -27.65
N LYS A 408 -15.92 -34.21 -27.97
CA LYS A 408 -16.60 -33.88 -29.22
C LYS A 408 -17.05 -32.44 -29.26
#